data_AF-A0A963FZ11-F1
#
_entry.id   AF-A0A963FZ11-F1
#
_cell.length_a   1.000
_cell.length_b   1.000
_cell.length_c   1.000
_cell.angle_alpha   90.00
_cell.angle_beta   90.00
_cell.angle_gamma   90.00
#
_symmetry.space_group_name_H-M   'P 1'
#
loop_
_entity.id
_entity.type
_entity.pdbx_description
1 polymer ?
#
loop_
_entity_poly.entity_id
_entity_poly.type
_entity_poly.pdbx_seq_one_letter_code
_entity_poly.pdbx_strand_id
1 'polypeptide(L)'
;CIASADQWQAADFVGDESVEIVHMHPDHPQLQFRLPAIRPVVLARMQRGEDAKDRLGEPRLTTVWLLPNQLRAVLVWHAMFEVADEFAADVALLCAGFEWQDRPKGPAHYVKAISERLDPEHGAEKLLDDHELLPEGLATPNELVEHFRESLGNSGVDVTRINDQLAEAEQKVDAAMLKHYGAEFANASRSAVSTAINRAGIPRPP
;
A
#
# COMPACT_ATOMS: atom_id res chain seq x y z
N CYS A 1 19.24 -19.04 -3.58
CA CYS A 1 20.56 -19.04 -2.92
C CYS A 1 20.39 -18.55 -1.49
N ILE A 2 20.94 -19.26 -0.51
CA ILE A 2 21.01 -18.84 0.89
C ILE A 2 22.50 -18.59 1.19
N ALA A 3 22.82 -17.62 2.03
CA ALA A 3 24.19 -17.34 2.47
C ALA A 3 24.83 -18.58 3.12
N SER A 4 26.17 -18.66 3.15
CA SER A 4 26.83 -19.77 3.84
C SER A 4 26.61 -19.70 5.35
N ALA A 5 26.68 -20.83 6.04
CA ALA A 5 26.29 -20.93 7.45
C ALA A 5 27.11 -20.03 8.39
N ASP A 6 28.36 -19.76 8.04
CA ASP A 6 29.26 -18.81 8.73
C ASP A 6 28.83 -17.34 8.59
N GLN A 7 27.91 -17.04 7.66
CA GLN A 7 27.35 -15.72 7.44
C GLN A 7 25.98 -15.53 8.11
N TRP A 8 25.46 -16.56 8.77
CA TRP A 8 24.18 -16.47 9.46
C TRP A 8 24.36 -15.83 10.83
N GLN A 9 23.46 -14.90 11.15
CA GLN A 9 23.40 -14.32 12.50
C GLN A 9 22.51 -15.17 13.40
N ALA A 10 22.85 -15.23 14.68
CA ALA A 10 22.07 -15.97 15.68
C ALA A 10 20.77 -15.27 16.07
N ALA A 11 20.74 -13.94 15.94
CA ALA A 11 19.58 -13.09 16.18
C ALA A 11 19.28 -12.25 14.93
N ASP A 12 18.06 -11.74 14.87
CA ASP A 12 17.71 -10.75 13.86
C ASP A 12 18.51 -9.46 14.09
N PHE A 13 18.68 -8.71 13.01
CA PHE A 13 19.27 -7.39 13.07
C PHE A 13 18.28 -6.38 13.64
N VAL A 14 18.81 -5.36 14.30
CA VAL A 14 18.10 -4.18 14.78
C VAL A 14 17.90 -3.18 13.66
N GLY A 15 18.86 -3.07 12.73
CA GLY A 15 18.83 -2.14 11.60
C GLY A 15 19.60 -0.83 11.82
N ASP A 16 20.37 -0.73 12.91
CA ASP A 16 21.29 0.38 13.23
C ASP A 16 22.73 -0.10 13.47
N GLU A 17 23.06 -1.33 13.07
CA GLU A 17 24.37 -1.94 13.27
C GLU A 17 25.48 -1.15 12.59
N SER A 18 26.62 -1.08 13.26
CA SER A 18 27.88 -0.68 12.65
C SER A 18 28.41 -1.81 11.79
N VAL A 19 28.62 -1.54 10.51
CA VAL A 19 29.12 -2.49 9.51
C VAL A 19 30.53 -2.09 9.11
N GLU A 20 31.42 -3.08 9.12
CA GLU A 20 32.76 -2.99 8.58
C GLU A 20 32.97 -4.07 7.52
N ILE A 21 33.48 -3.67 6.36
CA ILE A 21 33.80 -4.56 5.25
C ILE A 21 35.25 -4.31 4.84
N VAL A 22 36.07 -5.37 4.84
CA VAL A 22 37.50 -5.27 4.59
C VAL A 22 37.87 -6.07 3.34
N HIS A 23 38.64 -5.46 2.44
CA HIS A 23 39.18 -6.05 1.20
C HIS A 23 38.12 -6.62 0.23
N MET A 24 36.91 -6.04 0.20
CA MET A 24 35.83 -6.47 -0.73
C MET A 24 35.45 -5.42 -1.79
N HIS A 25 36.15 -4.29 -1.86
CA HIS A 25 36.00 -3.29 -2.93
C HIS A 25 37.37 -2.97 -3.54
N PRO A 26 37.49 -2.83 -4.88
CA PRO A 26 38.77 -2.59 -5.55
C PRO A 26 39.47 -1.30 -5.07
N ASP A 27 38.72 -0.21 -4.93
CA ASP A 27 39.27 1.12 -4.56
C ASP A 27 39.11 1.47 -3.07
N HIS A 28 38.36 0.67 -2.31
CA HIS A 28 38.01 0.95 -0.92
C HIS A 28 38.35 -0.28 -0.08
N PRO A 29 39.62 -0.42 0.34
CA PRO A 29 40.07 -1.60 1.07
C PRO A 29 39.38 -1.75 2.43
N GLN A 30 38.77 -0.67 2.95
CA GLN A 30 37.96 -0.68 4.16
C GLN A 30 36.74 0.21 3.94
N LEU A 31 35.54 -0.36 4.15
CA LEU A 31 34.27 0.36 4.16
C LEU A 31 33.69 0.28 5.57
N GLN A 32 33.35 1.43 6.14
CA GLN A 32 32.70 1.53 7.44
C GLN A 32 31.46 2.42 7.32
N PHE A 33 30.33 1.92 7.80
CA PHE A 33 29.08 2.67 7.82
C PHE A 33 28.15 2.11 8.91
N ARG A 34 27.02 2.78 9.11
CA ARG A 34 25.96 2.33 10.00
C ARG A 34 24.70 2.06 9.18
N LEU A 35 23.95 1.01 9.52
CA LEU A 35 22.63 0.79 8.96
C LEU A 35 21.70 1.97 9.33
N PRO A 36 20.70 2.30 8.48
CA PRO A 36 20.03 3.59 8.54
C PRO A 36 19.07 3.76 9.73
N ALA A 37 18.92 2.80 10.63
CA ALA A 37 17.97 2.85 11.75
C ALA A 37 16.52 3.13 11.32
N ILE A 38 16.11 2.55 10.18
CA ILE A 38 14.73 2.55 9.72
C ILE A 38 14.04 1.25 10.16
N ARG A 39 12.72 1.31 10.35
CA ARG A 39 11.89 0.12 10.52
C ARG A 39 10.67 0.19 9.60
N PRO A 40 10.27 -0.92 8.99
CA PRO A 40 9.00 -0.98 8.28
C PRO A 40 7.85 -0.97 9.28
N VAL A 41 6.72 -0.44 8.82
CA VAL A 41 5.43 -0.61 9.47
C VAL A 41 4.52 -1.29 8.46
N VAL A 42 3.92 -2.41 8.86
CA VAL A 42 3.02 -3.19 8.01
C VAL A 42 1.70 -3.33 8.73
N LEU A 43 0.62 -2.90 8.11
CA LEU A 43 -0.74 -3.00 8.63
C LEU A 43 -1.58 -3.84 7.67
N ALA A 44 -2.26 -4.84 8.22
CA ALA A 44 -3.20 -5.69 7.50
C ALA A 44 -4.62 -5.43 8.01
N ARG A 45 -5.54 -5.07 7.12
CA ARG A 45 -6.97 -5.04 7.43
C ARG A 45 -7.55 -6.41 7.17
N MET A 46 -8.00 -7.08 8.23
CA MET A 46 -8.63 -8.38 8.16
C MET A 46 -10.15 -8.21 8.15
N GLN A 47 -10.84 -8.81 7.18
CA GLN A 47 -12.30 -8.79 7.04
C GLN A 47 -12.87 -10.19 7.28
N ARG A 48 -13.74 -10.32 8.29
CA ARG A 48 -14.48 -11.57 8.56
C ARG A 48 -15.96 -11.26 8.71
N GLY A 49 -16.75 -11.56 7.68
CA GLY A 49 -18.16 -11.17 7.64
C GLY A 49 -18.29 -9.64 7.56
N GLU A 50 -19.04 -9.03 8.48
CA GLU A 50 -19.19 -7.57 8.58
C GLU A 50 -18.08 -6.91 9.44
N ASP A 51 -17.29 -7.69 10.17
CA ASP A 51 -16.24 -7.17 11.06
C ASP A 51 -14.92 -6.95 10.32
N ALA A 52 -14.43 -5.70 10.32
CA ALA A 52 -13.09 -5.33 9.90
C ALA A 52 -12.18 -5.08 11.11
N LYS A 53 -10.96 -5.62 11.11
CA LYS A 53 -9.95 -5.37 12.15
C LYS A 53 -8.58 -5.12 11.56
N ASP A 54 -7.97 -4.02 11.97
CA ASP A 54 -6.59 -3.70 11.60
C ASP A 54 -5.62 -4.43 12.54
N ARG A 55 -4.65 -5.12 11.96
CA ARG A 55 -3.55 -5.80 12.67
C ARG A 55 -2.23 -5.18 12.26
N LEU A 56 -1.41 -4.83 13.23
CA LEU A 56 -0.03 -4.43 13.00
C LEU A 56 0.85 -5.67 12.93
N GLY A 57 1.70 -5.74 11.90
CA GLY A 57 2.71 -6.77 11.79
C GLY A 57 3.89 -6.50 12.70
N GLU A 58 4.64 -7.56 13.03
CA GLU A 58 5.91 -7.50 13.75
C GLU A 58 7.05 -7.83 12.77
N PRO A 59 7.48 -6.85 11.95
CA PRO A 59 8.55 -7.09 10.99
C PRO A 59 9.90 -7.26 11.68
N ARG A 60 10.63 -8.29 11.25
CA ARG A 60 11.96 -8.64 11.75
C ARG A 60 12.99 -8.47 10.63
N LEU A 61 14.08 -7.75 10.86
CA LEU A 61 15.18 -7.64 9.89
C LEU A 61 16.01 -8.91 9.95
N THR A 62 15.69 -9.89 9.12
CA THR A 62 16.37 -11.20 9.18
C THR A 62 17.62 -11.24 8.30
N THR A 63 17.72 -10.34 7.31
CA THR A 63 18.73 -10.44 6.28
C THR A 63 19.23 -9.06 5.86
N VAL A 64 20.55 -8.90 5.84
CA VAL A 64 21.23 -7.74 5.26
C VAL A 64 22.15 -8.24 4.15
N TRP A 65 21.90 -7.80 2.92
CA TRP A 65 22.79 -8.05 1.80
C TRP A 65 23.72 -6.87 1.59
N LEU A 66 25.01 -7.14 1.72
CA LEU A 66 26.06 -6.17 1.43
C LEU A 66 26.51 -6.36 -0.01
N LEU A 67 26.53 -5.28 -0.78
CA LEU A 67 26.98 -5.25 -2.17
C LEU A 67 28.19 -4.30 -2.24
N PRO A 68 29.38 -4.71 -1.75
CA PRO A 68 30.49 -3.79 -1.54
C PRO A 68 30.89 -3.08 -2.82
N ASN A 69 31.02 -3.81 -3.93
CA ASN A 69 31.36 -3.26 -5.25
C ASN A 69 30.36 -2.21 -5.77
N GLN A 70 29.14 -2.17 -5.25
CA GLN A 70 28.12 -1.19 -5.63
C GLN A 70 27.91 -0.12 -4.56
N LEU A 71 28.66 -0.17 -3.46
CA LEU A 71 28.50 0.70 -2.28
C LEU A 71 27.05 0.76 -1.80
N ARG A 72 26.38 -0.41 -1.79
CA ARG A 72 24.97 -0.54 -1.44
C ARG A 72 24.76 -1.65 -0.42
N ALA A 73 23.69 -1.50 0.36
CA ALA A 73 23.14 -2.55 1.20
C ALA A 73 21.65 -2.71 0.88
N VAL A 74 21.14 -3.93 0.96
CA VAL A 74 19.71 -4.25 0.88
C VAL A 74 19.31 -4.89 2.20
N LEU A 75 18.32 -4.30 2.85
CA LEU A 75 17.77 -4.79 4.11
C LEU A 75 16.45 -5.51 3.79
N VAL A 76 16.26 -6.73 4.31
CA VAL A 76 15.09 -7.56 4.05
C VAL A 76 14.41 -7.90 5.37
N TRP A 77 13.19 -7.39 5.51
CA TRP A 77 12.34 -7.66 6.65
C TRP A 77 11.30 -8.73 6.32
N HIS A 78 10.96 -9.54 7.33
CA HIS A 78 9.84 -10.48 7.26
C HIS A 78 8.82 -10.14 8.34
N ALA A 79 7.56 -9.99 7.95
CA ALA A 79 6.41 -9.90 8.85
C ALA A 79 5.46 -11.06 8.55
N MET A 80 4.81 -11.59 9.58
CA MET A 80 3.85 -12.69 9.45
C MET A 80 2.50 -12.25 9.99
N PHE A 81 1.44 -12.66 9.29
CA PHE A 81 0.07 -12.49 9.72
C PHE A 81 -0.63 -13.83 9.70
N GLU A 82 -1.41 -14.10 10.75
CA GLU A 82 -2.32 -15.24 10.77
C GLU A 82 -3.55 -14.93 9.91
N VAL A 83 -3.88 -15.85 9.00
CA VAL A 83 -5.00 -15.78 8.07
C VAL A 83 -5.97 -16.94 8.33
N ALA A 84 -7.22 -16.81 7.89
CA ALA A 84 -8.24 -17.81 8.17
C ALA A 84 -8.02 -19.14 7.41
N ASP A 85 -7.48 -19.07 6.20
CA ASP A 85 -7.27 -20.20 5.31
C ASP A 85 -6.08 -19.98 4.37
N GLU A 86 -5.76 -20.99 3.56
CA GLU A 86 -4.66 -20.98 2.58
C GLU A 86 -4.84 -19.95 1.45
N PHE A 87 -6.05 -19.42 1.26
CA PHE A 87 -6.34 -18.39 0.27
C PHE A 87 -6.20 -16.98 0.83
N ALA A 88 -6.08 -16.84 2.16
CA ALA A 88 -6.00 -15.56 2.85
C ALA A 88 -7.12 -14.59 2.44
N ALA A 89 -8.33 -15.13 2.16
CA ALA A 89 -9.46 -14.34 1.68
C ALA A 89 -9.96 -13.32 2.71
N ASP A 90 -9.59 -13.48 3.98
CA ASP A 90 -9.85 -12.52 5.03
C ASP A 90 -8.89 -11.32 5.03
N VAL A 91 -7.82 -11.30 4.22
CA VAL A 91 -6.96 -10.12 4.08
C VAL A 91 -7.57 -9.15 3.08
N ALA A 92 -8.25 -8.11 3.56
CA ALA A 92 -8.91 -7.11 2.71
C ALA A 92 -7.93 -6.06 2.16
N LEU A 93 -6.91 -5.68 2.96
CA LEU A 93 -5.92 -4.69 2.55
C LEU A 93 -4.59 -4.90 3.28
N LEU A 94 -3.49 -4.64 2.58
CA LEU A 94 -2.17 -4.51 3.15
C LEU A 94 -1.63 -3.11 2.85
N CYS A 95 -1.10 -2.45 3.87
CA CYS A 95 -0.36 -1.21 3.74
C CYS A 95 1.01 -1.38 4.39
N ALA A 96 2.06 -0.95 3.69
CA ALA A 96 3.41 -0.97 4.18
C ALA A 96 4.04 0.41 4.01
N GLY A 97 4.85 0.79 4.98
CA GLY A 97 5.67 1.99 4.96
C GLY A 97 6.92 1.80 5.78
N PHE A 98 7.68 2.89 5.96
CA PHE A 98 8.86 2.94 6.81
C PHE A 98 8.80 4.16 7.73
N GLU A 99 9.41 4.05 8.89
CA GLU A 99 9.64 5.15 9.81
C GLU A 99 11.04 5.06 10.43
N TRP A 100 11.51 6.15 11.02
CA TRP A 100 12.73 6.13 11.82
C TRP A 100 12.48 5.38 13.13
N GLN A 101 13.43 4.53 13.55
CA GLN A 101 13.30 3.73 14.77
C GLN A 101 13.15 4.59 16.04
N ASP A 102 13.78 5.77 16.06
CA ASP A 102 13.75 6.71 17.18
C ASP A 102 12.49 7.59 17.22
N ARG A 103 11.70 7.62 16.13
CA ARG A 103 10.51 8.48 15.98
C ARG A 103 9.31 7.70 15.44
N PRO A 104 8.78 6.73 16.21
CA PRO A 104 7.62 5.97 15.78
C PRO A 104 6.34 6.82 15.76
N LYS A 105 5.58 6.78 14.66
CA LYS A 105 4.34 7.57 14.45
C LYS A 105 3.08 6.94 15.07
N GLY A 106 3.18 5.67 15.49
CA GLY A 106 2.10 4.92 16.15
C GLY A 106 0.97 4.42 15.23
N PRO A 107 0.14 3.44 15.65
CA PRO A 107 -0.81 2.78 14.74
C PRO A 107 -1.88 3.70 14.16
N ALA A 108 -2.36 4.68 14.93
CA ALA A 108 -3.41 5.61 14.49
C ALA A 108 -3.00 6.44 13.26
N HIS A 109 -1.71 6.78 13.14
CA HIS A 109 -1.16 7.47 11.97
C HIS A 109 -1.40 6.65 10.69
N TYR A 110 -1.09 5.36 10.73
CA TYR A 110 -1.22 4.47 9.57
C TYR A 110 -2.67 4.14 9.24
N VAL A 111 -3.52 3.95 10.25
CA VAL A 111 -4.97 3.78 10.03
C VAL A 111 -5.54 4.99 9.31
N LYS A 112 -5.17 6.21 9.72
CA LYS A 112 -5.58 7.45 9.06
C LYS A 112 -5.07 7.51 7.62
N ALA A 113 -3.77 7.25 7.40
CA ALA A 113 -3.15 7.29 6.07
C ALA A 113 -3.81 6.30 5.09
N ILE A 114 -4.26 5.14 5.57
CA ILE A 114 -5.03 4.16 4.79
C ILE A 114 -6.43 4.68 4.51
N SER A 115 -7.14 5.19 5.52
CA SER A 115 -8.50 5.72 5.35
C SER A 115 -8.54 6.86 4.32
N GLU A 116 -7.57 7.76 4.32
CA GLU A 116 -7.49 8.84 3.32
C GLU A 116 -7.23 8.32 1.90
N ARG A 117 -6.47 7.23 1.75
CA ARG A 117 -6.23 6.59 0.45
C ARG A 117 -7.44 5.83 -0.09
N LEU A 118 -8.33 5.39 0.80
CA LEU A 118 -9.58 4.71 0.44
C LEU A 118 -10.74 5.68 0.20
N ASP A 119 -10.53 6.98 0.41
CA ASP A 119 -11.56 8.00 0.18
C ASP A 119 -11.96 8.03 -1.32
N PRO A 120 -13.25 7.89 -1.66
CA PRO A 120 -13.67 7.84 -3.06
C PRO A 120 -13.42 9.12 -3.85
N GLU A 121 -13.38 10.28 -3.18
CA GLU A 121 -13.23 11.58 -3.83
C GLU A 121 -11.76 12.01 -3.93
N HIS A 122 -10.98 11.84 -2.86
CA HIS A 122 -9.62 12.37 -2.73
C HIS A 122 -8.54 11.27 -2.64
N GLY A 123 -8.91 10.00 -2.60
CA GLY A 123 -7.97 8.90 -2.38
C GLY A 123 -6.93 8.75 -3.48
N ALA A 124 -7.27 9.10 -4.72
CA ALA A 124 -6.34 9.06 -5.85
C ALA A 124 -5.13 9.99 -5.67
N GLU A 125 -5.34 11.20 -5.14
CA GLU A 125 -4.22 12.12 -4.82
C GLU A 125 -3.33 11.52 -3.73
N LYS A 126 -3.96 10.99 -2.67
CA LYS A 126 -3.27 10.39 -1.53
C LYS A 126 -2.52 9.10 -1.86
N LEU A 127 -2.95 8.38 -2.89
CA LEU A 127 -2.26 7.18 -3.40
C LEU A 127 -0.90 7.53 -4.03
N LEU A 128 -0.75 8.74 -4.56
CA LEU A 128 0.49 9.19 -5.20
C LEU A 128 1.47 9.81 -4.20
N ASP A 129 1.00 10.24 -3.03
CA ASP A 129 1.80 10.88 -1.99
C ASP A 129 2.16 9.92 -0.84
N ASP A 130 3.32 9.27 -0.95
CA ASP A 130 3.85 8.35 0.06
C ASP A 130 4.61 9.05 1.19
N HIS A 131 4.67 10.38 1.25
CA HIS A 131 5.41 11.09 2.30
C HIS A 131 4.98 10.68 3.71
N GLU A 132 3.68 10.45 3.92
CA GLU A 132 3.13 10.00 5.21
C GLU A 132 3.59 8.59 5.60
N LEU A 133 3.86 7.74 4.61
CA LEU A 133 4.29 6.34 4.77
C LEU A 133 5.82 6.19 4.81
N LEU A 134 6.58 7.27 4.61
CA LEU A 134 8.04 7.25 4.61
C LEU A 134 8.63 7.98 5.83
N PRO A 135 9.89 7.68 6.19
CA PRO A 135 10.63 8.45 7.17
C PRO A 135 10.87 9.88 6.67
N GLU A 136 10.87 10.83 7.59
CA GLU A 136 11.14 12.24 7.29
C GLU A 136 12.49 12.38 6.55
N GLY A 137 12.50 13.12 5.45
CA GLY A 137 13.71 13.34 4.63
C GLY A 137 14.07 12.21 3.67
N LEU A 138 13.36 11.07 3.68
CA LEU A 138 13.53 10.00 2.69
C LEU A 138 12.48 10.00 1.58
N ALA A 139 11.39 10.73 1.77
CA ALA A 139 10.48 11.02 0.67
C ALA A 139 11.23 11.88 -0.36
N THR A 140 11.48 11.32 -1.54
CA THR A 140 11.90 12.12 -2.69
C THR A 140 10.69 12.89 -3.20
N PRO A 141 10.84 14.16 -3.64
CA PRO A 141 9.78 14.85 -4.36
C PRO A 141 9.27 13.93 -5.47
N ASN A 142 8.01 13.51 -5.38
CA ASN A 142 7.43 12.68 -6.40
C ASN A 142 7.03 13.62 -7.54
N GLU A 143 7.90 13.75 -8.55
CA GLU A 143 7.62 14.58 -9.74
C GLU A 143 6.27 14.21 -10.38
N LEU A 144 5.79 12.97 -10.20
CA LEU A 144 4.46 12.52 -10.62
C LEU A 144 3.32 13.13 -9.79
N VAL A 145 3.50 13.40 -8.50
CA VAL A 145 2.48 14.08 -7.66
C VAL A 145 2.32 15.51 -8.10
N GLU A 146 3.44 16.22 -8.31
CA GLU A 146 3.39 17.59 -8.82
C GLU A 146 2.79 17.63 -10.23
N HIS A 147 3.22 16.73 -11.12
CA HIS A 147 2.65 16.63 -12.47
C HIS A 147 1.16 16.23 -12.47
N PHE A 148 0.73 15.38 -11.54
CA PHE A 148 -0.67 14.99 -11.38
C PHE A 148 -1.51 16.14 -10.82
N ARG A 149 -1.00 16.88 -9.83
CA ARG A 149 -1.64 18.07 -9.26
C ARG A 149 -1.73 19.21 -10.27
N GLU A 150 -0.70 19.42 -11.09
CA GLU A 150 -0.72 20.35 -12.22
C GLU A 150 -1.69 19.90 -13.33
N SER A 151 -1.71 18.59 -13.63
CA SER A 151 -2.62 18.03 -14.65
C SER A 151 -4.08 18.09 -14.22
N LEU A 152 -4.40 17.83 -12.95
CA LEU A 152 -5.74 18.02 -12.37
C LEU A 152 -6.08 19.51 -12.19
N GLY A 153 -5.12 20.34 -11.81
CA GLY A 153 -5.30 21.78 -11.66
C GLY A 153 -5.54 22.50 -13.00
N ASN A 154 -4.99 22.00 -14.11
CA ASN A 154 -5.13 22.58 -15.45
C ASN A 154 -6.16 21.88 -16.32
N SER A 155 -6.53 20.63 -16.03
CA SER A 155 -7.62 19.97 -16.74
C SER A 155 -8.91 20.21 -15.96
N GLY A 156 -9.80 21.03 -16.53
CA GLY A 156 -11.21 21.11 -16.12
C GLY A 156 -11.97 19.80 -16.37
N VAL A 157 -11.35 18.65 -16.14
CA VAL A 157 -12.02 17.36 -16.01
C VAL A 157 -12.47 17.29 -14.56
N ASP A 158 -13.53 18.05 -14.32
CA ASP A 158 -14.34 17.95 -13.13
C ASP A 158 -14.73 16.47 -12.97
N VAL A 159 -14.26 15.80 -11.92
CA VAL A 159 -14.67 14.44 -11.57
C VAL A 159 -16.21 14.34 -11.56
N THR A 160 -16.87 15.45 -11.21
CA THR A 160 -18.31 15.66 -11.35
C THR A 160 -18.83 15.42 -12.77
N ARG A 161 -18.14 15.90 -13.83
CA ARG A 161 -18.55 15.72 -15.22
C ARG A 161 -18.42 14.27 -15.69
N ILE A 162 -17.38 13.55 -15.26
CA ILE A 162 -17.24 12.12 -15.58
C ILE A 162 -18.35 11.33 -14.87
N ASN A 163 -18.63 11.65 -13.61
CA ASN A 163 -19.72 11.05 -12.85
C ASN A 163 -21.10 11.37 -13.46
N ASP A 164 -21.33 12.60 -13.90
CA ASP A 164 -22.55 13.02 -14.58
C ASP A 164 -22.74 12.27 -15.91
N GLN A 165 -21.67 12.09 -16.69
CA GLN A 165 -21.71 11.32 -17.93
C GLN A 165 -21.96 9.83 -17.68
N LEU A 166 -21.43 9.28 -16.58
CA LEU A 166 -21.68 7.90 -16.17
C LEU A 166 -23.14 7.71 -15.75
N ALA A 167 -23.68 8.64 -14.96
CA ALA A 167 -25.09 8.63 -14.52
C ALA A 167 -26.07 8.78 -15.69
N GLU A 168 -25.76 9.65 -16.67
CA GLU A 168 -26.54 9.76 -17.90
C GLU A 168 -26.48 8.49 -18.75
N ALA A 169 -25.31 7.85 -18.84
CA ALA A 169 -25.14 6.60 -19.57
C ALA A 169 -25.92 5.46 -18.91
N GLU A 170 -25.88 5.36 -17.57
CA GLU A 170 -26.66 4.40 -16.79
C GLU A 170 -28.17 4.59 -16.99
N GLN A 171 -28.68 5.83 -16.92
CA GLN A 171 -30.09 6.10 -17.21
C GLN A 171 -30.50 5.70 -18.63
N LYS A 172 -29.65 5.93 -19.63
CA LYS A 172 -29.93 5.53 -21.03
C LYS A 172 -29.95 4.02 -21.20
N VAL A 173 -29.03 3.31 -20.54
CA VAL A 173 -29.01 1.83 -20.54
C VAL A 173 -30.26 1.29 -19.85
N ASP A 174 -30.65 1.85 -18.70
CA ASP A 174 -31.86 1.46 -17.98
C ASP A 174 -33.14 1.70 -18.79
N ALA A 175 -33.24 2.87 -19.45
CA ALA A 175 -34.36 3.18 -20.32
C ALA A 175 -34.43 2.24 -21.54
N ALA A 176 -33.28 1.89 -22.13
CA ALA A 176 -33.21 0.95 -23.25
C ALA A 176 -33.59 -0.47 -22.85
N MET A 177 -33.14 -0.91 -21.66
CA MET A 177 -33.47 -2.22 -21.08
C MET A 177 -34.96 -2.32 -20.76
N LEU A 178 -35.55 -1.29 -20.15
CA LEU A 178 -36.99 -1.25 -19.87
C LEU A 178 -37.82 -1.30 -21.16
N LYS A 179 -37.37 -0.59 -22.20
CA LYS A 179 -38.05 -0.52 -23.51
C LYS A 179 -38.00 -1.84 -24.29
N HIS A 180 -36.90 -2.58 -24.25
CA HIS A 180 -36.72 -3.80 -25.05
C HIS A 180 -37.09 -5.10 -24.33
N TYR A 181 -36.89 -5.16 -23.01
CA TYR A 181 -37.01 -6.42 -22.24
C TYR A 181 -38.09 -6.36 -21.14
N GLY A 182 -38.76 -5.23 -20.97
CA GLY A 182 -39.83 -5.07 -20.00
C GLY A 182 -39.35 -4.90 -18.55
N ALA A 183 -40.28 -4.48 -17.68
CA ALA A 183 -39.95 -4.06 -16.31
C ALA A 183 -39.44 -5.20 -15.41
N GLU A 184 -39.92 -6.43 -15.62
CA GLU A 184 -39.48 -7.59 -14.83
C GLU A 184 -38.00 -7.92 -15.06
N PHE A 185 -37.55 -7.88 -16.31
CA PHE A 185 -36.15 -8.18 -16.65
C PHE A 185 -35.19 -7.06 -16.23
N ALA A 186 -35.61 -5.80 -16.35
CA ALA A 186 -34.84 -4.65 -15.87
C ALA A 186 -34.69 -4.67 -14.33
N ASN A 187 -35.75 -5.03 -13.60
CA ASN A 187 -35.70 -5.13 -12.14
C ASN A 187 -34.88 -6.34 -11.67
N ALA A 188 -34.95 -7.48 -12.38
CA ALA A 188 -34.09 -8.63 -12.11
C ALA A 188 -32.61 -8.32 -12.36
N SER A 189 -32.27 -7.59 -13.43
CA SER A 189 -30.90 -7.15 -13.70
C SER A 189 -30.40 -6.17 -12.64
N ARG A 190 -31.22 -5.21 -12.20
CA ARG A 190 -30.87 -4.30 -11.09
C ARG A 190 -30.65 -5.04 -9.77
N SER A 191 -31.48 -6.06 -9.48
CA SER A 191 -31.30 -6.92 -8.31
C SER A 191 -30.01 -7.75 -8.39
N ALA A 192 -29.69 -8.31 -9.55
CA ALA A 192 -28.47 -9.08 -9.76
C ALA A 192 -27.20 -8.22 -9.65
N VAL A 193 -27.21 -7.02 -10.25
CA VAL A 193 -26.10 -6.05 -10.15
C VAL A 193 -25.95 -5.54 -8.71
N SER A 194 -27.05 -5.18 -8.04
CA SER A 194 -27.02 -4.79 -6.62
C SER A 194 -26.49 -5.90 -5.72
N THR A 195 -26.82 -7.17 -6.02
CA THR A 195 -26.34 -8.32 -5.25
C THR A 195 -24.86 -8.57 -5.52
N ALA A 196 -24.39 -8.35 -6.75
CA ALA A 196 -22.98 -8.44 -7.13
C ALA A 196 -22.13 -7.31 -6.49
N ILE A 197 -22.64 -6.08 -6.47
CA ILE A 197 -21.98 -4.92 -5.84
C ILE A 197 -21.91 -5.09 -4.31
N ASN A 198 -23.00 -5.54 -3.67
CA ASN A 198 -23.00 -5.82 -2.24
C ASN A 198 -22.06 -6.99 -1.86
N ARG A 199 -21.87 -7.97 -2.76
CA ARG A 199 -20.87 -9.04 -2.58
C ARG A 199 -19.42 -8.54 -2.81
N ALA A 200 -19.24 -7.50 -3.62
CA ALA A 200 -17.94 -6.93 -3.93
C ALA A 200 -17.47 -5.86 -2.92
N GLY A 201 -18.29 -5.50 -1.93
CA GLY A 201 -17.92 -4.57 -0.85
C GLY A 201 -17.67 -3.13 -1.32
N ILE A 202 -18.14 -2.75 -2.52
CA ILE A 202 -17.96 -1.39 -3.06
C ILE A 202 -19.04 -0.49 -2.42
N PRO A 203 -18.66 0.54 -1.62
CA PRO A 203 -19.63 1.45 -1.05
C PRO A 203 -20.34 2.22 -2.17
N ARG A 204 -21.67 2.35 -2.06
CA ARG A 204 -22.44 3.14 -3.03
C ARG A 204 -22.09 4.62 -2.86
N PRO A 205 -21.86 5.36 -3.95
CA PRO A 205 -21.83 6.81 -3.87
C PRO A 205 -23.18 7.35 -3.36
N PRO A 206 -23.18 8.49 -2.65
CA PRO A 206 -24.39 9.11 -2.13
C PRO A 206 -25.40 9.49 -3.22
#